data_AF-A0A522UFE0-F1
#
_entry.id   AF-A0A522UFE0-F1
#
_cell.length_a   1.000
_cell.length_b   1.000
_cell.length_c   1.000
_cell.angle_alpha   90.00
_cell.angle_beta   90.00
_cell.angle_gamma   90.00
#
_symmetry.space_group_name_H-M   'P 1'
#
loop_
_entity.id
_entity.type
_entity.pdbx_description
1 polymer ?
#
loop_
_entity_poly.entity_id
_entity_poly.type
_entity_poly.pdbx_seq_one_letter_code
_entity_poly.pdbx_strand_id
1 'polypeptide(L)' 'MDIWENSGTLKQLCRRDGLLGNCGVCDFRNVCGGCRARAYAYTGNINRWDPGCIRNNTVLHSSSLNLACKAHA' A
#
# COMPACT_ATOMS: atom_id res chain seq x y z
N MET A 1 5.85 5.01 -25.37
CA MET A 1 4.94 5.97 -24.72
C MET A 1 3.68 5.28 -24.20
N ASP A 2 3.00 4.48 -25.03
CA ASP A 2 1.72 3.83 -24.75
C ASP A 2 1.57 3.15 -23.36
N ILE A 3 2.53 2.30 -22.95
CA ILE A 3 2.48 1.60 -21.66
C ILE A 3 2.34 2.57 -20.48
N TRP A 4 3.08 3.69 -20.49
CA TRP A 4 3.05 4.67 -19.42
C TRP A 4 1.70 5.41 -19.36
N GLU A 5 1.13 5.71 -20.52
CA GLU A 5 -0.09 6.52 -20.64
C GLU A 5 -1.37 5.70 -20.51
N ASN A 6 -1.35 4.40 -20.80
CA ASN A 6 -2.56 3.57 -20.85
C ASN A 6 -2.62 2.45 -19.80
N SER A 7 -1.52 2.13 -19.13
CA SER A 7 -1.55 1.16 -18.04
C SER A 7 -2.37 1.64 -16.84
N GLY A 8 -3.45 0.92 -16.53
CA GLY A 8 -4.27 1.18 -15.35
C GLY A 8 -3.48 1.07 -14.06
N THR A 9 -2.57 0.09 -13.96
CA THR A 9 -1.73 -0.12 -12.77
C THR A 9 -0.77 1.04 -12.55
N LEU A 10 -0.10 1.53 -13.60
CA LEU A 10 0.81 2.68 -13.47
C LEU A 10 0.04 3.94 -13.08
N LYS A 11 -1.14 4.18 -13.66
CA LYS A 11 -2.04 5.26 -13.25
C LYS A 11 -2.41 5.16 -11.76
N GLN A 12 -2.70 3.97 -11.26
CA GLN A 12 -3.00 3.78 -9.83
C GLN A 12 -1.78 4.07 -8.94
N LEU A 13 -0.58 3.61 -9.31
CA LEU A 13 0.65 3.86 -8.56
C LEU A 13 1.05 5.34 -8.53
N CYS A 14 0.74 6.09 -9.58
CA CYS A 14 0.97 7.54 -9.64
C CYS A 14 -0.07 8.35 -8.85
N ARG A 15 -1.32 7.87 -8.74
CA ARG A 15 -2.41 8.60 -8.09
C ARG A 15 -2.38 8.44 -6.57
N ARG A 16 -1.99 9.50 -5.86
CA ARG A 16 -1.93 9.53 -4.39
C ARG A 16 -3.27 9.78 -3.71
N ASP A 17 -4.27 10.28 -4.43
CA ASP A 17 -5.61 10.52 -3.90
C ASP A 17 -6.43 9.23 -3.73
N GLY A 18 -6.02 8.15 -4.40
CA GLY A 18 -6.69 6.84 -4.30
C GLY A 18 -6.21 5.97 -3.16
N LEU A 19 -5.31 6.47 -2.29
CA LEU A 19 -4.77 5.70 -1.17
C LEU A 19 -5.84 5.47 -0.09
N LEU A 20 -5.84 4.27 0.48
CA LEU A 20 -6.84 3.80 1.43
C LEU A 20 -6.26 3.60 2.83
N GLY A 21 -7.13 3.65 3.84
CA GLY A 21 -6.75 3.46 5.24
C GLY A 21 -5.81 4.57 5.74
N ASN A 22 -4.81 4.20 6.54
CA ASN A 22 -3.87 5.16 7.15
C ASN A 22 -3.16 6.06 6.14
N CYS A 23 -2.87 5.56 4.92
CA CYS A 23 -2.22 6.36 3.88
C CYS A 23 -3.16 7.38 3.22
N GLY A 24 -4.48 7.17 3.24
CA GLY A 24 -5.46 8.08 2.63
C GLY A 24 -5.64 9.39 3.41
N VAL A 25 -5.49 9.34 4.73
CA VAL A 25 -5.65 10.49 5.64
C VAL A 25 -4.31 11.06 6.13
N CYS A 26 -3.18 10.53 5.66
CA CYS A 26 -1.86 10.93 6.12
C CYS A 26 -1.39 12.23 5.43
N ASP A 27 -0.92 13.20 6.21
CA ASP A 27 -0.36 14.47 5.69
C ASP A 27 0.81 14.25 4.72
N PHE A 28 1.55 13.15 4.91
CA PHE A 28 2.72 12.79 4.10
C PHE A 28 2.38 11.93 2.87
N ARG A 29 1.10 11.73 2.53
CA ARG A 29 0.65 10.82 1.45
C ARG A 29 1.24 11.16 0.07
N ASN A 30 1.48 12.45 -0.19
CA ASN A 30 2.01 12.95 -1.45
C ASN A 30 3.53 12.77 -1.58
N VAL A 31 4.24 12.55 -0.47
CA VAL A 31 5.71 12.41 -0.45
C VAL A 31 6.12 10.96 -0.22
N CYS A 32 5.56 10.31 0.81
CA CYS A 32 5.92 8.94 1.17
C CYS A 32 4.92 7.95 0.57
N GLY A 33 3.71 7.89 1.13
CA GLY A 33 2.69 6.92 0.76
C GLY A 33 3.05 5.46 1.06
N GLY A 34 4.28 5.12 1.47
CA GLY A 34 4.73 3.76 1.81
C GLY A 34 5.03 2.86 0.60
N CYS A 35 5.60 1.68 0.85
CA CYS A 35 5.92 0.71 -0.20
C CYS A 35 4.66 0.04 -0.76
N ARG A 36 4.36 0.26 -2.04
CA ARG A 36 3.16 -0.28 -2.71
C ARG A 36 3.27 -1.78 -2.96
N ALA A 37 4.47 -2.30 -3.18
CA ALA A 37 4.72 -3.74 -3.32
C ALA A 37 4.38 -4.50 -2.02
N ARG A 38 4.80 -3.97 -0.85
CA ARG A 38 4.42 -4.54 0.44
C ARG A 38 2.91 -4.42 0.69
N ALA A 39 2.30 -3.27 0.38
CA ALA A 39 0.85 -3.14 0.49
C ALA A 39 0.11 -4.24 -0.30
N TYR A 40 0.54 -4.50 -1.55
CA TYR A 40 -0.03 -5.56 -2.38
C TYR A 40 0.21 -6.96 -1.81
N ALA A 41 1.46 -7.30 -1.45
CA ALA A 41 1.79 -8.62 -0.92
C ALA A 41 1.03 -8.98 0.37
N TYR A 42 0.70 -7.98 1.19
CA TYR A 42 0.04 -8.21 2.48
C TYR A 42 -1.48 -8.06 2.44
N THR A 43 -2.03 -7.30 1.49
CA THR A 43 -3.46 -6.97 1.46
C THR A 43 -4.15 -7.29 0.14
N GLY A 44 -3.42 -7.72 -0.88
CA GLY A 44 -3.91 -7.88 -2.26
C GLY A 44 -4.25 -6.56 -2.95
N ASN A 45 -3.95 -5.40 -2.36
CA ASN A 45 -4.33 -4.09 -2.88
C ASN A 45 -3.19 -3.07 -2.78
N ILE A 46 -2.71 -2.57 -3.92
CA ILE A 46 -1.60 -1.60 -4.01
C ILE A 46 -1.90 -0.25 -3.34
N ASN A 47 -3.17 0.12 -3.16
CA ASN A 47 -3.59 1.39 -2.60
C ASN A 47 -3.73 1.35 -1.07
N ARG A 48 -3.60 0.18 -0.43
CA ARG A 48 -3.68 0.02 1.03
C ARG A 48 -2.40 0.51 1.73
N TRP A 49 -2.40 0.37 3.05
CA TRP A 49 -1.29 0.74 3.91
C TRP A 49 -0.11 -0.21 3.76
N ASP A 50 1.07 0.27 4.14
CA ASP A 50 2.32 -0.49 4.16
C ASP A 50 2.61 -0.96 5.60
N PRO A 51 2.76 -2.29 5.87
CA PRO A 51 3.10 -2.79 7.20
C PRO A 51 4.37 -2.20 7.78
N GLY A 52 5.35 -1.85 6.94
CA GLY A 52 6.60 -1.25 7.40
C GLY A 52 6.48 0.23 7.82
N CYS A 53 5.29 0.83 7.72
CA CYS A 53 5.10 2.23 8.11
C CYS A 53 5.05 2.37 9.63
N ILE A 54 5.86 3.27 10.19
CA ILE A 54 5.89 3.57 11.63
C ILE A 54 4.53 4.01 12.19
N ARG A 55 3.69 4.67 11.37
CA ARG A 55 2.34 5.08 11.76
C ARG A 55 1.32 3.92 11.79
N ASN A 56 1.73 2.73 11.36
CA ASN A 56 0.88 1.54 11.27
C ASN A 56 1.16 0.51 12.38
N ASN A 57 1.85 0.94 13.44
CA ASN A 57 2.32 0.07 14.53
C ASN A 57 1.18 -0.64 15.29
N THR A 58 -0.01 -0.04 15.34
CA THR A 58 -1.20 -0.66 15.93
C THR A 58 -1.69 -1.86 15.13
N VAL A 59 -1.47 -1.88 13.82
CA VAL A 59 -1.91 -2.95 12.94
C VAL A 59 -0.95 -4.15 13.06
N LEU A 60 0.36 -3.91 13.22
CA LEU A 60 1.37 -4.96 13.42
C LEU A 60 1.20 -5.75 14.73
N HIS A 61 0.69 -5.11 15.79
CA HIS A 61 0.56 -5.73 17.12
C HIS A 61 -0.73 -6.56 17.32
N SER A 62 -1.76 -6.41 16.47
CA SER A 62 -2.91 -7.30 16.49
C SER A 62 -2.61 -8.53 15.64
N SER A 63 -2.02 -9.55 16.27
CA SER A 63 -2.11 -11.01 16.04
C SER A 63 -2.71 -11.59 14.74
N SER A 64 -2.51 -10.99 13.56
CA SER A 64 -3.08 -11.48 12.29
C SER A 64 -2.22 -11.18 11.06
N LEU A 65 -1.12 -10.42 11.19
CA LEU A 65 -0.22 -10.10 10.07
C LEU A 65 0.85 -11.13 9.77
N ASN A 66 1.04 -12.12 10.65
CA ASN A 66 1.87 -13.29 10.38
C ASN A 66 1.23 -14.26 9.35
N LEU A 67 0.03 -13.96 8.84
CA LEU A 67 -0.68 -14.83 7.90
C LEU A 67 -0.46 -14.46 6.43
N ALA A 68 -0.17 -13.19 6.10
CA ALA A 68 -0.11 -12.77 4.69
C ALA A 68 1.16 -13.25 3.96
N CYS A 69 2.30 -13.35 4.65
CA CYS A 69 3.52 -13.92 4.05
C CYS A 69 3.40 -15.45 3.82
N LYS A 70 2.48 -16.13 4.52
CA LYS A 70 2.22 -17.58 4.32
C LYS A 70 1.24 -17.90 3.20
N ALA A 71 0.55 -16.90 2.65
CA ALA A 71 -0.48 -17.10 1.63
C ALA A 71 0.05 -17.06 0.17
N HIS A 72 1.35 -16.81 0.00
CA HIS A 72 2.01 -16.69 -1.30
C HIS A 72 3.25 -17.59 -1.44
N ALA A 73 3.27 -18.72 -0.72
CA ALA A 73 4.24 -19.81 -0.93
C ALA A 73 3.57 -20.94 -1.73
#